data_AF-A0A970E162-F1
#
_entry.id   AF-A0A970E162-F1
#
_cell.length_a   1.000
_cell.length_b   1.000
_cell.length_c   1.000
_cell.angle_alpha   90.00
_cell.angle_beta   90.00
_cell.angle_gamma   90.00
#
_symmetry.space_group_name_H-M   'P 1'
#
loop_
_entity.id
_entity.type
_entity.pdbx_description
1 polymer ?
#
loop_
_entity_poly.entity_id
_entity_poly.type
_entity_poly.pdbx_seq_one_letter_code
_entity_poly.pdbx_strand_id
1 'polypeptide(L)'
;MQSSTGAPLYSSKIIKSSALLADTYALLAGWDETLGVEDNLARIKRENLLGKASRSRLEDILAAFRRRYFSDPSVGLSISVLVKAGLQTDVIIPLLYYHSAKEDRLLYDVVTQVLASLRAFGQDSISHTEMYSICRALN
;
A
#
# COMPACT_ATOMS: atom_id res chain seq x y z
N MET A 1 18.93 -34.68 -1.32
CA MET A 1 18.98 -33.22 -1.11
C MET A 1 17.69 -32.63 -1.66
N GLN A 2 16.72 -32.31 -0.81
CA GLN A 2 15.48 -31.64 -1.22
C GLN A 2 15.73 -30.13 -1.19
N SER A 3 15.60 -29.49 -2.34
CA SER A 3 15.67 -28.04 -2.50
C SER A 3 14.40 -27.44 -1.91
N SER A 4 14.49 -26.82 -0.74
CA SER A 4 13.42 -25.95 -0.23
C SER A 4 13.39 -24.69 -1.09
N THR A 5 12.55 -24.65 -2.13
CA THR A 5 12.29 -23.42 -2.88
C THR A 5 11.49 -22.50 -1.97
N GLY A 6 12.19 -21.69 -1.17
CA GLY A 6 11.58 -20.68 -0.30
C GLY A 6 10.81 -19.66 -1.14
N ALA A 7 9.74 -19.10 -0.57
CA ALA A 7 9.01 -18.01 -1.20
C ALA A 7 9.96 -16.85 -1.55
N PRO A 8 9.78 -16.17 -2.70
CA PRO A 8 10.64 -15.06 -3.09
C PRO A 8 10.59 -13.94 -2.04
N LEU A 9 11.77 -13.39 -1.71
CA LEU A 9 11.93 -12.36 -0.68
C LEU A 9 11.19 -11.06 -1.02
N TYR A 10 11.17 -10.70 -2.31
CA TYR A 10 10.55 -9.49 -2.83
C TYR A 10 9.44 -9.82 -3.83
N SER A 11 8.50 -8.89 -4.01
CA SER A 11 7.40 -9.03 -4.97
C SER A 11 7.27 -7.80 -5.86
N SER A 12 6.69 -7.96 -7.05
CA SER A 12 6.39 -6.87 -7.98
C SER A 12 4.99 -6.25 -7.77
N LYS A 13 4.31 -6.54 -6.66
CA LYS A 13 2.93 -6.11 -6.40
C LYS A 13 2.78 -4.57 -6.41
N ILE A 14 3.80 -3.85 -5.95
CA ILE A 14 3.84 -2.38 -5.96
C ILE A 14 3.69 -1.77 -7.36
N ILE A 15 4.08 -2.48 -8.42
CA ILE A 15 3.94 -2.02 -9.82
C ILE A 15 2.46 -1.95 -10.22
N LYS A 16 1.66 -2.94 -9.81
CA LYS A 16 0.23 -3.00 -10.15
C LYS A 16 -0.59 -2.02 -9.33
N SER A 17 -0.19 -1.82 -8.08
CA SER A 17 -0.92 -1.00 -7.13
C SER A 17 0.06 -0.07 -6.46
N SER A 18 0.36 1.05 -7.12
CA SER A 18 1.17 2.13 -6.54
C SER A 18 0.46 2.74 -5.32
N ALA A 19 0.77 3.99 -4.95
CA ALA A 19 0.17 4.60 -3.76
C ALA A 19 -1.37 4.61 -3.79
N LEU A 20 -1.99 4.65 -5.00
CA LEU A 20 -3.45 4.61 -5.19
C LEU A 20 -4.20 5.56 -4.25
N LEU A 21 -3.63 6.75 -3.99
CA LEU A 21 -4.09 7.63 -2.91
C LEU A 21 -5.56 8.01 -3.10
N ALA A 22 -5.94 8.54 -4.27
CA ALA A 22 -7.32 8.94 -4.54
C ALA A 22 -8.33 7.80 -4.32
N ASP A 23 -8.02 6.60 -4.83
CA ASP A 23 -8.87 5.42 -4.64
C ASP A 23 -8.92 4.99 -3.17
N THR A 24 -7.78 5.00 -2.48
CA THR A 24 -7.68 4.66 -1.05
C THR A 24 -8.52 5.62 -0.20
N TYR A 25 -8.45 6.93 -0.47
CA TYR A 25 -9.27 7.92 0.21
C TYR A 25 -10.76 7.70 -0.04
N ALA A 26 -11.17 7.45 -1.29
CA ALA A 26 -12.55 7.17 -1.62
C ALA A 26 -13.07 5.91 -0.89
N LEU A 27 -12.26 4.85 -0.82
CA LEU A 27 -12.59 3.63 -0.07
C LEU A 27 -12.72 3.87 1.43
N LEU A 28 -11.82 4.64 2.04
CA LEU A 28 -11.85 4.95 3.47
C LEU A 28 -13.01 5.88 3.83
N ALA A 29 -13.29 6.89 3.01
CA ALA A 29 -14.42 7.79 3.19
C ALA A 29 -15.76 7.07 3.02
N GLY A 30 -15.83 6.14 2.07
CA GLY A 30 -17.02 5.35 1.78
C GLY A 30 -17.18 4.09 2.63
N TRP A 31 -16.25 3.77 3.54
CA TRP A 31 -16.31 2.56 4.37
C TRP A 31 -17.54 2.58 5.29
N ASP A 32 -18.08 1.44 5.68
CA ASP A 32 -19.19 1.34 6.64
C ASP A 32 -18.72 0.63 7.91
N GLU A 33 -18.69 1.33 9.05
CA GLU A 33 -18.19 0.78 10.32
C GLU A 33 -19.10 -0.32 10.90
N THR A 34 -20.34 -0.44 10.43
CA THR A 34 -21.30 -1.44 10.90
C THR A 34 -21.12 -2.81 10.23
N LEU A 35 -20.34 -2.86 9.14
CA LEU A 35 -20.12 -4.04 8.32
C LEU A 35 -18.73 -4.65 8.53
N GLY A 36 -18.64 -5.97 8.31
CA GLY A 36 -17.35 -6.66 8.24
C GLY A 36 -16.51 -6.22 7.03
N VAL A 37 -15.22 -6.59 7.03
CA VAL A 37 -14.29 -6.27 5.93
C VAL A 37 -14.78 -6.83 4.60
N GLU A 38 -15.19 -8.11 4.56
CA GLU A 38 -15.68 -8.73 3.32
C GLU A 38 -16.97 -8.09 2.82
N ASP A 39 -17.90 -7.78 3.72
CA ASP A 39 -19.18 -7.18 3.37
C ASP A 39 -18.99 -5.78 2.81
N ASN A 40 -18.07 -4.99 3.37
CA ASN A 40 -17.68 -3.70 2.80
C ASN A 40 -17.07 -3.87 1.41
N LEU A 41 -16.12 -4.80 1.22
CA LEU A 41 -15.50 -5.02 -0.09
C LEU A 41 -16.53 -5.46 -1.13
N ALA A 42 -17.48 -6.34 -0.77
CA ALA A 42 -18.56 -6.78 -1.63
C ALA A 42 -19.52 -5.62 -1.97
N ARG A 43 -19.86 -4.79 -0.98
CA ARG A 43 -20.69 -3.59 -1.16
C ARG A 43 -20.04 -2.61 -2.14
N ILE A 44 -18.77 -2.27 -1.93
CA ILE A 44 -17.98 -1.36 -2.77
C ILE A 44 -17.93 -1.86 -4.22
N LYS A 45 -17.79 -3.17 -4.43
CA LYS A 45 -17.86 -3.78 -5.77
C LYS A 45 -19.23 -3.63 -6.41
N ARG A 46 -20.29 -3.94 -5.67
CA ARG A 46 -21.68 -3.89 -6.15
C ARG A 46 -22.12 -2.47 -6.50
N GLU A 47 -21.70 -1.49 -5.70
CA GLU A 47 -22.05 -0.07 -5.87
C GLU A 47 -21.13 0.64 -6.86
N ASN A 48 -20.06 -0.02 -7.34
CA ASN A 48 -19.06 0.55 -8.23
C ASN A 48 -18.51 1.90 -7.73
N LEU A 49 -18.21 1.99 -6.44
CA LEU A 49 -17.84 3.23 -5.74
C LEU A 49 -16.68 3.99 -6.43
N LEU A 50 -15.75 3.26 -7.02
CA LEU A 50 -14.54 3.82 -7.66
C LEU A 50 -14.72 4.14 -9.15
N GLY A 51 -15.87 3.84 -9.76
CA GLY A 51 -16.16 4.13 -11.17
C GLY A 51 -15.15 3.53 -12.16
N LYS A 52 -14.47 2.43 -11.80
CA LYS A 52 -13.40 1.87 -12.65
C LYS A 52 -14.00 1.15 -13.85
N ALA A 53 -13.44 1.43 -15.03
CA ALA A 53 -13.90 0.84 -16.30
C ALA A 53 -13.69 -0.69 -16.37
N SER A 54 -12.75 -1.23 -15.58
CA SER A 54 -12.44 -2.67 -15.56
C SER A 54 -12.64 -3.28 -14.18
N ARG A 55 -13.36 -4.42 -14.14
CA ARG A 55 -13.52 -5.25 -12.94
C ARG A 55 -12.19 -5.80 -12.44
N SER A 56 -11.29 -6.23 -13.33
CA SER A 56 -9.98 -6.75 -12.91
C SER A 56 -9.14 -5.67 -12.23
N ARG A 57 -9.25 -4.42 -12.71
CA ARG A 57 -8.55 -3.29 -12.08
C ARG A 57 -9.11 -2.99 -10.69
N LEU A 58 -10.42 -3.05 -10.53
CA LEU A 58 -11.07 -2.87 -9.23
C LEU A 58 -10.62 -3.96 -8.24
N GLU A 59 -10.60 -5.22 -8.67
CA GLU A 59 -10.13 -6.35 -7.85
C GLU A 59 -8.68 -6.15 -7.37
N ASP A 60 -7.78 -5.74 -8.27
CA ASP A 60 -6.38 -5.44 -7.90
C ASP A 60 -6.28 -4.35 -6.83
N ILE A 61 -7.06 -3.28 -6.98
CA ILE A 61 -7.12 -2.16 -6.03
C ILE A 61 -7.63 -2.63 -4.68
N LEU A 62 -8.75 -3.37 -4.64
CA LEU A 62 -9.35 -3.85 -3.40
C LEU A 62 -8.46 -4.87 -2.69
N ALA A 63 -7.78 -5.74 -3.45
CA ALA A 63 -6.82 -6.68 -2.90
C ALA A 63 -5.63 -5.93 -2.27
N ALA A 64 -5.08 -4.90 -2.92
CA ALA A 64 -4.00 -4.09 -2.37
C ALA A 64 -4.44 -3.30 -1.13
N PHE A 65 -5.61 -2.65 -1.20
CA PHE A 65 -6.21 -1.90 -0.11
C PHE A 65 -6.39 -2.77 1.15
N ARG A 66 -6.97 -3.96 0.98
CA ARG A 66 -7.16 -4.91 2.07
C ARG A 66 -5.85 -5.34 2.71
N ARG A 67 -4.84 -5.76 1.91
CA ARG A 67 -3.56 -6.22 2.45
C ARG A 67 -2.87 -5.15 3.28
N ARG A 68 -2.90 -3.90 2.81
CA ARG A 68 -2.22 -2.76 3.44
C ARG A 68 -2.88 -2.32 4.75
N TYR A 69 -4.20 -2.21 4.77
CA TYR A 69 -4.90 -1.50 5.86
C TYR A 69 -5.80 -2.40 6.71
N PHE A 70 -6.16 -3.58 6.23
CA PHE A 70 -7.12 -4.48 6.89
C PHE A 70 -6.55 -5.89 7.15
N SER A 71 -5.22 -6.04 7.18
CA SER A 71 -4.58 -7.22 7.79
C SER A 71 -4.88 -7.29 9.29
N ASP A 72 -4.92 -6.12 9.94
CA ASP A 72 -5.59 -5.88 11.22
C ASP A 72 -6.80 -4.96 10.95
N PRO A 73 -8.04 -5.43 11.14
CA PRO A 73 -9.24 -4.62 10.88
C PRO A 73 -9.31 -3.33 11.69
N SER A 74 -8.73 -3.30 12.90
CA SER A 74 -8.78 -2.13 13.77
C SER A 74 -8.01 -0.94 13.18
N VAL A 75 -6.93 -1.21 12.45
CA VAL A 75 -6.12 -0.20 11.75
C VAL A 75 -6.95 0.48 10.67
N GLY A 76 -7.52 -0.31 9.75
CA GLY A 76 -8.29 0.21 8.63
C GLY A 76 -9.53 0.98 9.09
N LEU A 77 -10.21 0.49 10.13
CA LEU A 77 -11.32 1.20 10.77
C LEU A 77 -10.88 2.54 11.37
N SER A 78 -9.78 2.56 12.12
CA SER A 78 -9.27 3.80 12.71
C SER A 78 -8.93 4.84 11.66
N ILE A 79 -8.24 4.44 10.58
CA ILE A 79 -7.91 5.35 9.47
C ILE A 79 -9.18 5.84 8.76
N SER A 80 -10.18 4.98 8.57
CA SER A 80 -11.47 5.37 7.98
C SER A 80 -12.17 6.44 8.81
N VAL A 81 -12.24 6.27 10.14
CA VAL A 81 -12.80 7.27 11.06
C VAL A 81 -12.06 8.60 10.95
N LEU A 82 -10.72 8.59 10.89
CA LEU A 82 -9.92 9.81 10.72
C LEU A 82 -10.19 10.51 9.39
N VAL A 83 -10.29 9.76 8.29
CA VAL A 83 -10.61 10.31 6.96
C VAL A 83 -12.01 10.94 6.96
N LYS A 84 -13.01 10.26 7.52
CA LYS A 84 -14.39 10.76 7.61
C LYS A 84 -14.53 11.98 8.52
N ALA A 85 -13.70 12.08 9.56
CA ALA A 85 -13.62 13.26 10.42
C ALA A 85 -12.96 14.47 9.73
N GLY A 86 -12.49 14.32 8.48
CA GLY A 86 -11.93 15.42 7.70
C GLY A 86 -10.50 15.80 8.11
N LEU A 87 -9.73 14.87 8.67
CA LEU A 87 -8.33 15.13 8.98
C LEU A 87 -7.53 15.50 7.72
N GLN A 88 -6.55 16.37 7.93
CA GLN A 88 -5.71 16.89 6.86
C GLN A 88 -4.86 15.77 6.23
N THR A 89 -4.61 15.93 4.92
CA THR A 89 -3.92 14.92 4.12
C THR A 89 -2.46 14.73 4.51
N ASP A 90 -1.83 15.75 5.08
CA ASP A 90 -0.47 15.72 5.64
C ASP A 90 -0.34 14.79 6.87
N VAL A 91 -1.45 14.51 7.57
CA VAL A 91 -1.50 13.52 8.64
C VAL A 91 -1.82 12.12 8.09
N ILE A 92 -2.79 12.04 7.16
CA ILE A 92 -3.27 10.75 6.66
C ILE A 92 -2.24 10.09 5.71
N ILE A 93 -1.59 10.85 4.81
CA ILE A 93 -0.65 10.29 3.83
C ILE A 93 0.52 9.54 4.50
N PRO A 94 1.18 10.08 5.54
CA PRO A 94 2.22 9.34 6.26
C PRO A 94 1.72 8.03 6.88
N LEU A 95 0.49 7.99 7.41
CA LEU A 95 -0.09 6.76 7.95
C LEU A 95 -0.30 5.72 6.83
N LEU A 96 -0.88 6.14 5.70
CA LEU A 96 -1.07 5.27 4.54
C LEU A 96 0.26 4.73 4.01
N TYR A 97 1.28 5.59 3.98
CA TYR A 97 2.63 5.24 3.56
C TYR A 97 3.28 4.22 4.50
N TYR A 98 3.21 4.45 5.82
CA TYR A 98 3.72 3.53 6.83
C TYR A 98 3.12 2.13 6.67
N HIS A 99 1.80 2.02 6.54
CA HIS A 99 1.13 0.73 6.36
C HIS A 99 1.43 0.09 5.00
N SER A 100 1.61 0.90 3.95
CA SER A 100 2.05 0.41 2.64
C SER A 100 3.47 -0.18 2.69
N ALA A 101 4.40 0.51 3.36
CA ALA A 101 5.78 0.02 3.55
C ALA A 101 5.80 -1.23 4.43
N LYS A 102 4.98 -1.28 5.49
CA LYS A 102 4.88 -2.47 6.36
C LYS A 102 4.38 -3.71 5.61
N GLU A 103 3.53 -3.57 4.60
CA GLU A 103 3.05 -4.70 3.78
C GLU A 103 4.01 -5.11 2.66
N ASP A 104 4.76 -4.17 2.11
CA ASP A 104 5.66 -4.40 0.97
C ASP A 104 7.13 -4.31 1.40
N ARG A 105 7.77 -5.48 1.54
CA ARG A 105 9.17 -5.57 1.95
C ARG A 105 10.13 -4.82 1.03
N LEU A 106 9.88 -4.81 -0.29
CA LEU A 106 10.72 -4.07 -1.21
C LEU A 106 10.64 -2.57 -0.92
N LEU A 107 9.44 -2.04 -0.71
CA LEU A 107 9.26 -0.64 -0.30
C LEU A 107 9.92 -0.37 1.05
N TYR A 108 9.75 -1.24 2.04
CA TYR A 108 10.37 -1.09 3.36
C TYR A 108 11.90 -1.03 3.27
N ASP A 109 12.53 -2.02 2.61
CA ASP A 109 13.98 -2.14 2.53
C ASP A 109 14.59 -0.99 1.70
N VAL A 110 13.96 -0.59 0.59
CA VAL A 110 14.39 0.59 -0.18
C VAL A 110 14.37 1.85 0.68
N VAL A 111 13.33 2.07 1.47
CA VAL A 111 13.21 3.30 2.26
C VAL A 111 14.18 3.31 3.44
N THR A 112 14.27 2.19 4.16
CA THR A 112 15.03 2.10 5.40
C THR A 112 16.52 1.82 5.21
N GLN A 113 16.90 1.15 4.13
CA GLN A 113 18.30 0.75 3.89
C GLN A 113 18.96 1.58 2.79
N VAL A 114 18.20 2.00 1.78
CA VAL A 114 18.75 2.76 0.64
C VAL A 114 18.56 4.25 0.86
N LEU A 115 17.32 4.74 0.87
CA LEU A 115 17.02 6.17 0.92
C LEU A 115 17.47 6.81 2.23
N ALA A 116 17.26 6.14 3.37
CA ALA A 116 17.74 6.61 4.66
C ALA A 116 19.27 6.74 4.70
N SER A 117 19.99 5.77 4.12
CA SER A 117 21.46 5.81 4.04
C SER A 117 21.94 6.96 3.15
N LEU A 118 21.37 7.13 1.95
CA LEU A 118 21.70 8.23 1.06
C LEU A 118 21.46 9.59 1.74
N ARG A 119 20.33 9.72 2.43
CA ARG A 119 20.01 10.92 3.21
C ARG A 119 21.03 11.19 4.32
N ALA A 120 21.51 10.15 5.00
CA ALA A 120 22.56 10.28 6.01
C ALA A 120 23.90 10.74 5.40
N PHE A 121 24.17 10.39 4.14
CA PHE A 121 25.31 10.90 3.35
C PHE A 121 25.06 12.28 2.70
N GLY A 122 23.93 12.94 3.01
CA GLY A 122 23.61 14.26 2.48
C GLY A 122 23.09 14.28 1.05
N GLN A 123 22.79 13.11 0.47
CA GLN A 123 22.15 13.00 -0.84
C GLN A 123 20.63 13.09 -0.69
N ASP A 124 20.01 13.96 -1.48
CA ASP A 124 18.56 14.24 -1.47
C ASP A 124 17.82 13.64 -2.67
N SER A 125 18.56 13.07 -3.62
CA SER A 125 18.05 12.49 -4.85
C SER A 125 18.80 11.21 -5.21
N ILE A 126 18.13 10.37 -6.00
CA ILE A 126 18.69 9.14 -6.55
C ILE A 126 18.23 8.97 -7.99
N SER A 127 19.15 8.64 -8.89
CA SER A 127 18.82 8.34 -10.28
C SER A 127 18.32 6.91 -10.45
N HIS A 128 17.65 6.64 -11.57
CA HIS A 128 17.23 5.29 -11.93
C HIS A 128 18.41 4.32 -12.04
N THR A 129 19.56 4.77 -12.57
CA THR A 129 20.78 3.95 -12.72
C THR A 129 21.34 3.54 -11.36
N GLU A 130 21.38 4.45 -10.39
CA GLU A 130 21.82 4.16 -9.02
C GLU A 130 20.86 3.19 -8.34
N MET A 131 19.54 3.44 -8.42
CA MET A 131 18.53 2.54 -7.87
C MET A 131 18.63 1.12 -8.46
N TYR A 132 18.80 1.00 -9.78
CA TYR A 132 19.00 -0.27 -10.45
C TYR A 132 20.24 -1.02 -9.94
N SER A 133 21.34 -0.29 -9.75
CA SER A 133 22.61 -0.84 -9.27
C SER A 133 22.48 -1.35 -7.83
N ILE A 134 21.76 -0.62 -6.98
CA ILE A 134 21.51 -0.99 -5.58
C ILE A 134 20.57 -2.20 -5.50
N CYS A 135 19.48 -2.22 -6.27
CA CYS A 135 18.57 -3.36 -6.33
C CYS A 135 19.27 -4.65 -6.80
N ARG A 136 20.26 -4.54 -7.69
CA ARG A 136 21.10 -5.69 -8.09
C ARG A 136 21.98 -6.23 -6.96
N ALA A 137 22.38 -5.39 -6.01
CA ALA A 137 23.22 -5.78 -4.89
C ALA A 137 22.41 -6.35 -3.70
N LEU A 138 21.08 -6.22 -3.71
CA LEU A 138 20.15 -6.77 -2.70
C LEU A 138 19.71 -8.22 -2.98
N ASN A 139 20.08 -8.79 -4.13
CA ASN A 139 19.84 -10.18 -4.54
C ASN A 139 21.13 -11.00 -4.42
#